data_AF-A0A512C388-F1
#
_entry.id   AF-A0A512C388-F1
#
_cell.length_a   1.000
_cell.length_b   1.000
_cell.length_c   1.000
_cell.angle_alpha   90.00
_cell.angle_beta   90.00
_cell.angle_gamma   90.00
#
_symmetry.space_group_name_H-M   'P 1'
#
loop_
_entity.id
_entity.type
_entity.pdbx_description
1 polymer ?
#
loop_
_entity_poly.entity_id
_entity_poly.type
_entity_poly.pdbx_seq_one_letter_code
_entity_poly.pdbx_strand_id
1 'polypeptide(L)'
;MLVVEDISQQGINDFLSIYQETFARKGKRGRSPGYFHTLIPLLLAAERGSIFFAEYQGMRVATALVVFSGRTATYYYGGSRTVHRNVMAPYLLHFEIMRKAKGLGYQTYDLFGVTPQDGSNDGWTDISVFKRKFGGRELRLVPSLEYIYDSTAYQEWKASEEE
;
A
#
# COMPACT_ATOMS: atom_id res chain seq x y z
N MET A 1 -10.90 3.56 -19.52
CA MET A 1 -9.97 3.48 -18.36
C MET A 1 -9.14 2.22 -18.54
N LEU A 2 -7.84 2.28 -18.33
CA LEU A 2 -6.93 1.15 -18.52
C LEU A 2 -5.99 1.03 -17.32
N VAL A 3 -5.52 -0.18 -17.03
CA VAL A 3 -4.50 -0.42 -16.00
C VAL A 3 -3.20 -0.83 -16.69
N VAL A 4 -2.14 -0.07 -16.43
CA VAL A 4 -0.78 -0.35 -16.94
C VAL A 4 0.15 -0.74 -15.80
N GLU A 5 1.17 -1.52 -16.12
CA GLU A 5 2.35 -1.72 -15.28
C GLU A 5 3.49 -0.87 -15.85
N ASP A 6 4.16 -0.08 -15.01
CA ASP A 6 5.29 0.75 -15.42
C ASP A 6 6.34 0.79 -14.32
N ILE A 7 7.40 0.01 -14.51
CA ILE A 7 8.54 -0.11 -13.61
C ILE A 7 9.74 0.75 -14.06
N SER A 8 9.53 1.65 -15.03
CA SER A 8 10.56 2.57 -15.49
C SER A 8 10.86 3.67 -14.46
N GLN A 9 11.94 4.41 -14.66
CA GLN A 9 12.24 5.58 -13.85
C GLN A 9 11.11 6.62 -13.87
N GLN A 10 10.41 6.76 -15.00
CA GLN A 10 9.24 7.63 -15.10
C GLN A 10 8.07 7.09 -14.25
N GLY A 11 7.82 5.79 -14.28
CA GLY A 11 6.84 5.13 -13.41
C GLY A 11 7.13 5.40 -11.93
N ILE A 12 8.38 5.32 -11.49
CA ILE A 12 8.77 5.64 -10.11
C ILE A 12 8.43 7.10 -9.77
N ASN A 13 8.75 8.04 -10.66
CA ASN A 13 8.49 9.46 -10.45
C ASN A 13 6.97 9.75 -10.39
N ASP A 14 6.18 9.11 -11.25
CA ASP A 14 4.73 9.27 -11.28
C ASP A 14 4.06 8.67 -10.05
N PHE A 15 4.55 7.51 -9.58
CA PHE A 15 4.15 6.91 -8.31
C PHE A 15 4.38 7.89 -7.16
N LEU A 16 5.58 8.47 -7.08
CA LEU A 16 5.95 9.45 -6.05
C LEU A 16 5.04 10.68 -6.08
N SER A 17 4.76 11.22 -7.27
CA SER A 17 3.84 12.34 -7.45
C SER A 17 2.45 12.05 -6.88
N ILE A 18 1.85 10.92 -7.27
CA ILE A 18 0.50 10.54 -6.81
C ILE A 18 0.49 10.19 -5.31
N TYR A 19 1.54 9.55 -4.81
CA TYR A 19 1.70 9.22 -3.40
C TYR A 19 1.76 10.48 -2.54
N GLN A 20 2.61 11.46 -2.91
CA GLN A 20 2.74 12.73 -2.21
C GLN A 20 1.42 13.51 -2.19
N GLU A 21 0.72 13.60 -3.32
CA GLU A 21 -0.60 14.24 -3.40
C GLU A 21 -1.60 13.57 -2.44
N THR A 22 -1.58 12.25 -2.36
CA THR A 22 -2.47 11.48 -1.48
C THR A 22 -2.24 11.80 -0.01
N PHE A 23 -0.98 11.86 0.42
CA PHE A 23 -0.63 12.14 1.82
C PHE A 23 -0.82 13.61 2.19
N ALA A 24 -0.50 14.54 1.29
CA ALA A 24 -0.79 15.96 1.44
C ALA A 24 -2.30 16.18 1.65
N ARG A 25 -3.15 15.57 0.81
CA ARG A 25 -4.61 15.63 0.95
C ARG A 25 -5.13 15.06 2.26
N LYS A 26 -4.53 13.96 2.74
CA LYS A 26 -4.93 13.30 3.98
C LYS A 26 -4.44 14.01 5.25
N GLY A 27 -3.59 15.04 5.13
CA GLY A 27 -2.93 15.68 6.28
C GLY A 27 -2.05 14.71 7.06
N LYS A 28 -1.60 13.61 6.44
CA LYS A 28 -0.76 12.58 7.07
C LYS A 28 0.67 12.68 6.56
N ARG A 29 1.65 12.40 7.42
CA ARG A 29 3.05 12.26 6.98
C ARG A 29 3.25 10.91 6.29
N GLY A 30 3.64 10.96 5.02
CA GLY A 30 4.06 9.77 4.27
C GLY A 30 5.54 9.47 4.47
N ARG A 31 6.03 8.42 3.81
CA ARG A 31 7.47 8.16 3.68
C ARG A 31 8.11 9.19 2.76
N SER A 32 9.40 9.48 2.98
CA SER A 32 10.14 10.44 2.15
C SER A 32 10.35 9.90 0.72
N PRO A 33 10.55 10.77 -0.28
CA PRO A 33 10.94 10.32 -1.62
C PRO A 33 12.20 9.44 -1.60
N GLY A 34 13.20 9.80 -0.78
CA GLY A 34 14.42 9.02 -0.61
C GLY A 34 14.16 7.57 -0.18
N TYR A 35 13.16 7.33 0.67
CA TYR A 35 12.76 5.97 1.04
C TYR A 35 12.34 5.14 -0.18
N PHE A 36 11.54 5.71 -1.10
CA PHE A 36 11.09 5.00 -2.29
C PHE A 36 12.16 4.89 -3.37
N HIS A 37 13.04 5.89 -3.49
CA HIS A 37 14.22 5.81 -4.37
C HIS A 37 15.18 4.69 -3.95
N THR A 38 15.17 4.27 -2.69
CA THR A 38 15.89 3.07 -2.24
C THR A 38 15.05 1.81 -2.40
N LEU A 39 13.81 1.81 -1.88
CA LEU A 39 12.96 0.62 -1.80
C LEU A 39 12.60 0.06 -3.18
N ILE A 40 12.14 0.91 -4.10
CA ILE A 40 11.59 0.43 -5.36
C ILE A 40 12.68 -0.25 -6.21
N PRO A 41 13.86 0.36 -6.44
CA PRO A 41 14.92 -0.33 -7.18
C PRO A 41 15.32 -1.67 -6.59
N LEU A 42 15.37 -1.81 -5.25
CA LEU A 42 15.65 -3.09 -4.59
C LEU A 42 14.58 -4.15 -4.89
N LEU A 43 13.30 -3.76 -4.85
CA LEU A 43 12.19 -4.66 -5.16
C LEU A 43 12.19 -5.08 -6.64
N LEU A 44 12.46 -4.14 -7.55
CA LEU A 44 12.53 -4.40 -8.98
C LEU A 44 13.70 -5.32 -9.33
N ALA A 45 14.89 -5.05 -8.79
CA ALA A 45 16.08 -5.87 -8.99
C ALA A 45 15.91 -7.30 -8.46
N ALA A 46 15.10 -7.48 -7.42
CA ALA A 46 14.76 -8.80 -6.88
C ALA A 46 13.59 -9.48 -7.62
N GLU A 47 13.03 -8.86 -8.66
CA GLU A 47 11.82 -9.33 -9.37
C GLU A 47 10.62 -9.57 -8.43
N ARG A 48 10.53 -8.75 -7.37
CA ARG A 48 9.52 -8.86 -6.31
C ARG A 48 8.65 -7.62 -6.18
N GLY A 49 8.83 -6.62 -7.04
CA GLY A 49 8.04 -5.40 -7.03
C GLY A 49 7.48 -5.06 -8.40
N SER A 50 6.27 -4.52 -8.43
CA SER A 50 5.69 -3.88 -9.61
C SER A 50 4.93 -2.63 -9.22
N ILE A 51 4.93 -1.64 -10.11
CA ILE A 51 4.10 -0.43 -9.98
C ILE A 51 3.01 -0.49 -11.04
N PHE A 52 1.77 -0.33 -10.60
CA PHE A 52 0.60 -0.29 -11.45
C PHE A 52 -0.04 1.09 -11.43
N PHE A 53 -0.62 1.49 -12.56
CA PHE A 53 -1.36 2.74 -12.69
C PHE A 53 -2.72 2.50 -13.33
N ALA A 54 -3.74 3.19 -12.83
CA ALA A 54 -4.99 3.33 -13.56
C ALA A 54 -4.97 4.65 -14.32
N GLU A 55 -5.22 4.56 -15.63
CA GLU A 55 -5.21 5.67 -16.56
C GLU A 55 -6.61 5.98 -17.07
N TYR A 56 -7.01 7.25 -16.95
CA TYR A 56 -8.27 7.78 -17.44
C TYR A 56 -7.97 9.00 -18.30
N GLN A 57 -8.43 8.99 -19.56
CA GLN A 57 -8.22 10.08 -20.52
C GLN A 57 -6.74 10.50 -20.66
N GLY A 58 -5.83 9.52 -20.71
CA GLY A 58 -4.38 9.76 -20.84
C GLY A 58 -3.68 10.21 -19.55
N MET A 59 -4.39 10.27 -18.42
CA MET A 59 -3.82 10.68 -17.13
C MET A 59 -3.80 9.52 -16.13
N ARG A 60 -2.65 9.33 -15.46
CA ARG A 60 -2.49 8.44 -14.31
C ARG A 60 -3.20 9.01 -13.09
N VAL A 61 -4.32 8.40 -12.71
CA VAL A 61 -5.22 8.89 -11.64
C VAL A 61 -5.15 8.05 -10.36
N ALA A 62 -4.63 6.82 -10.42
CA ALA A 62 -4.33 6.00 -9.25
C ALA A 62 -3.08 5.16 -9.47
N THR A 63 -2.39 4.80 -8.39
CA THR A 63 -1.18 3.96 -8.42
C THR A 63 -1.13 2.99 -7.25
N ALA A 64 -0.48 1.85 -7.47
CA ALA A 64 -0.18 0.85 -6.45
C ALA A 64 1.20 0.25 -6.67
N LEU A 65 2.04 0.28 -5.64
CA LEU A 65 3.26 -0.51 -5.50
C LEU A 65 2.88 -1.85 -4.84
N VAL A 66 3.09 -2.94 -5.57
CA VAL A 66 2.76 -4.30 -5.15
C VAL A 66 4.05 -5.07 -4.93
N VAL A 67 4.12 -5.80 -3.82
CA VAL A 67 5.24 -6.69 -3.48
C VAL A 67 4.80 -8.14 -3.62
N PHE A 68 5.63 -8.97 -4.24
CA PHE A 68 5.36 -10.39 -4.45
C PHE A 68 6.28 -11.23 -3.57
N SER A 69 5.70 -12.11 -2.76
CA SER A 69 6.45 -13.01 -1.87
C SER A 69 5.67 -14.29 -1.58
N GLY A 70 6.35 -15.43 -1.74
CA GLY A 70 5.73 -16.75 -1.56
C GLY A 70 4.49 -16.89 -2.46
N ARG A 71 3.32 -17.07 -1.84
CA ARG A 71 2.03 -17.25 -2.53
C ARG A 71 1.16 -15.99 -2.50
N THR A 72 1.73 -14.85 -2.11
CA THR A 72 0.99 -13.60 -1.84
C THR A 72 1.52 -12.44 -2.67
N ALA A 73 0.59 -11.67 -3.25
CA ALA A 73 0.84 -10.34 -3.79
C ALA A 73 0.27 -9.30 -2.80
N THR A 74 1.10 -8.42 -2.27
CA THR A 74 0.73 -7.46 -1.22
C THR A 74 0.66 -6.06 -1.78
N TYR A 75 -0.47 -5.39 -1.60
CA TYR A 75 -0.61 -3.95 -1.79
C TYR A 75 0.18 -3.20 -0.71
N TYR A 76 1.39 -2.75 -1.03
CA TYR A 76 2.30 -2.20 -0.03
C TYR A 76 2.15 -0.68 0.12
N TYR A 77 2.17 0.05 -1.00
CA TYR A 77 1.90 1.49 -1.02
C TYR A 77 1.07 1.88 -2.23
N GLY A 78 0.38 3.00 -2.15
CA GLY A 78 -0.36 3.52 -3.30
C GLY A 78 -0.98 4.87 -3.02
N GLY A 79 -1.73 5.34 -3.99
CA GLY A 79 -2.37 6.64 -3.94
C GLY A 79 -3.34 6.86 -5.09
N SER A 80 -4.07 7.95 -4.99
CA SER A 80 -4.96 8.39 -6.07
C SER A 80 -5.05 9.90 -6.08
N ARG A 81 -5.23 10.46 -7.28
CA ARG A 81 -5.53 11.87 -7.47
C ARG A 81 -6.98 12.18 -7.10
N THR A 82 -7.27 13.45 -6.84
CA THR A 82 -8.67 13.92 -6.65
C THR A 82 -9.41 14.09 -7.97
N VAL A 83 -8.68 14.40 -9.04
CA VAL A 83 -9.25 14.52 -10.38
C VAL A 83 -9.89 13.20 -10.80
N HIS A 84 -11.06 13.29 -11.41
CA HIS A 84 -11.86 12.13 -11.85
C HIS A 84 -12.22 11.13 -10.73
N ARG A 85 -12.35 11.55 -9.46
CA ARG A 85 -12.70 10.65 -8.34
C ARG A 85 -13.98 9.83 -8.59
N ASN A 86 -14.92 10.36 -9.37
CA ASN A 86 -16.17 9.71 -9.75
C ASN A 86 -15.97 8.42 -10.58
N VAL A 87 -14.83 8.25 -11.25
CA VAL A 87 -14.56 7.06 -12.07
C VAL A 87 -14.10 5.87 -11.23
N MET A 88 -13.88 6.06 -9.92
CA MET A 88 -13.54 4.99 -8.98
C MET A 88 -12.30 4.17 -9.40
N ALA A 89 -11.31 4.85 -10.01
CA ALA A 89 -10.11 4.23 -10.58
C ALA A 89 -9.36 3.26 -9.64
N PRO A 90 -9.23 3.52 -8.32
CA PRO A 90 -8.61 2.55 -7.41
C PRO A 90 -9.28 1.17 -7.40
N TYR A 91 -10.60 1.09 -7.56
CA TYR A 91 -11.27 -0.23 -7.58
C TYR A 91 -10.88 -1.05 -8.81
N LEU A 92 -10.89 -0.44 -10.00
CA LEU A 92 -10.44 -1.11 -11.21
C LEU A 92 -8.96 -1.49 -11.11
N LEU A 93 -8.12 -0.57 -10.60
CA LEU A 93 -6.69 -0.80 -10.41
C LEU A 93 -6.44 -2.10 -9.63
N HIS A 94 -7.03 -2.22 -8.44
CA HIS A 94 -6.83 -3.38 -7.60
C HIS A 94 -7.48 -4.64 -8.18
N PHE A 95 -8.63 -4.55 -8.85
CA PHE A 95 -9.24 -5.70 -9.52
C PHE A 95 -8.35 -6.27 -10.62
N GLU A 96 -7.76 -5.42 -11.47
CA GLU A 96 -6.85 -5.87 -12.53
C GLU A 96 -5.54 -6.43 -11.96
N ILE A 97 -5.02 -5.85 -10.87
CA ILE A 97 -3.86 -6.41 -10.16
C ILE A 97 -4.19 -7.80 -9.61
N MET A 98 -5.37 -7.99 -9.00
CA MET A 98 -5.81 -9.31 -8.52
C MET A 98 -5.88 -10.33 -9.66
N ARG A 99 -6.42 -9.95 -10.82
CA ARG A 99 -6.47 -10.81 -12.01
C ARG A 99 -5.08 -11.19 -12.50
N LYS A 100 -4.17 -10.22 -12.58
CA LYS A 100 -2.77 -10.46 -12.96
C LYS A 100 -2.07 -11.37 -11.96
N ALA A 101 -2.18 -11.09 -10.67
CA ALA A 101 -1.58 -11.91 -9.61
C ALA A 101 -2.08 -13.36 -9.68
N LYS A 102 -3.39 -13.57 -9.87
CA LYS A 102 -3.96 -14.90 -10.09
C LYS A 102 -3.39 -15.58 -11.34
N GLY A 103 -3.26 -14.85 -12.45
CA GLY A 103 -2.65 -15.35 -13.69
C GLY A 103 -1.20 -15.79 -13.52
N LEU A 104 -0.46 -15.14 -12.61
CA LEU A 104 0.91 -15.49 -12.24
C LEU A 104 1.00 -16.61 -11.17
N GLY A 105 -0.14 -17.16 -10.72
CA GLY A 105 -0.18 -18.27 -9.76
C GLY A 105 -0.19 -17.87 -8.27
N TYR A 106 -0.26 -16.57 -7.96
CA TYR A 106 -0.46 -16.12 -6.57
C TYR A 106 -1.86 -16.49 -6.08
N GLN A 107 -1.95 -16.92 -4.82
CA GLN A 107 -3.23 -17.34 -4.20
C GLN A 107 -3.89 -16.24 -3.39
N THR A 108 -3.10 -15.31 -2.86
CA THR A 108 -3.58 -14.27 -1.96
C THR A 108 -3.23 -12.90 -2.53
N TYR A 109 -4.22 -12.00 -2.54
CA TYR A 109 -3.97 -10.58 -2.68
C TYR A 109 -4.19 -9.90 -1.33
N ASP A 110 -3.10 -9.51 -0.69
CA ASP A 110 -3.10 -8.91 0.64
C ASP A 110 -3.23 -7.40 0.53
N LEU A 111 -4.37 -6.88 1.00
CA LEU A 111 -4.65 -5.44 1.05
C LEU A 111 -3.98 -4.74 2.24
N PHE A 112 -3.19 -5.46 3.05
CA PHE A 112 -2.52 -4.99 4.26
C PHE A 112 -3.50 -4.63 5.39
N GLY A 113 -3.04 -3.95 6.43
CA GLY A 113 -3.81 -3.69 7.66
C GLY A 113 -5.08 -2.84 7.47
N VAL A 114 -6.05 -3.06 8.35
CA VAL A 114 -7.30 -2.28 8.49
C VAL A 114 -7.51 -1.89 9.95
N THR A 115 -8.21 -0.78 10.18
CA THR A 115 -8.72 -0.40 11.49
C THR A 115 -9.66 -1.49 12.01
N PRO A 116 -9.47 -2.03 13.23
CA PRO A 116 -10.38 -3.00 13.82
C PRO A 116 -11.83 -2.47 13.88
N GLN A 117 -12.82 -3.37 13.87
CA GLN A 117 -14.24 -3.00 13.93
C GLN A 117 -14.75 -2.76 15.38
N ASP A 118 -13.84 -2.67 16.35
CA ASP A 118 -14.15 -2.48 17.78
C ASP A 118 -14.40 -1.01 18.17
N GLY A 119 -14.44 -0.10 17.19
CA GLY A 119 -14.64 1.33 17.41
C GLY A 119 -13.35 2.13 17.61
N SER A 120 -12.18 1.50 17.50
CA SER A 120 -10.90 2.23 17.44
C SER A 120 -10.87 3.20 16.26
N ASN A 121 -10.42 4.44 16.51
CA ASN A 121 -10.23 5.45 15.47
C ASN A 121 -8.75 5.80 15.37
N ASP A 122 -8.03 5.07 14.52
CA ASP A 122 -6.62 5.28 14.18
C ASP A 122 -6.44 6.24 12.97
N GLY A 123 -7.53 6.88 12.53
CA GLY A 123 -7.55 7.72 11.32
C GLY A 123 -7.41 6.93 10.01
N TRP A 124 -7.56 5.60 10.01
CA TRP A 124 -7.49 4.75 8.81
C TRP A 124 -8.86 4.14 8.42
N THR A 125 -9.96 4.65 8.98
CA THR A 125 -11.33 4.17 8.72
C THR A 125 -11.69 4.18 7.23
N ASP A 126 -11.41 5.27 6.50
CA ASP A 126 -11.77 5.40 5.09
C ASP A 126 -11.07 4.36 4.19
N ILE A 127 -9.77 4.15 4.41
CA ILE A 127 -9.03 3.15 3.65
C ILE A 127 -9.48 1.73 4.03
N SER A 128 -9.89 1.52 5.27
CA SER A 128 -10.43 0.24 5.75
C SER A 128 -11.77 -0.08 5.09
N VAL A 129 -12.67 0.90 4.95
CA VAL A 129 -13.93 0.75 4.18
C VAL A 129 -13.64 0.41 2.72
N PHE A 130 -12.67 1.09 2.09
CA PHE A 130 -12.23 0.77 0.73
C PHE A 130 -11.77 -0.69 0.60
N LYS A 131 -10.91 -1.16 1.52
CA LYS A 131 -10.38 -2.53 1.50
C LYS A 131 -11.49 -3.58 1.70
N ARG A 132 -12.43 -3.32 2.62
CA ARG A 132 -13.58 -4.22 2.90
C ARG A 132 -14.49 -4.41 1.71
N LYS A 133 -14.65 -3.39 0.86
CA LYS A 133 -15.50 -3.45 -0.34
C LYS A 133 -15.04 -4.43 -1.41
N PHE A 134 -13.81 -4.97 -1.32
CA PHE A 134 -13.36 -6.06 -2.19
C PHE A 134 -13.87 -7.45 -1.75
N GLY A 135 -14.58 -7.56 -0.61
CA GLY A 135 -15.19 -8.82 -0.17
C GLY A 135 -14.18 -9.86 0.35
N GLY A 136 -12.98 -9.42 0.75
CA GLY A 136 -11.97 -10.27 1.38
C GLY A 136 -12.29 -10.63 2.83
N ARG A 137 -11.34 -11.30 3.48
CA ARG A 137 -11.40 -11.64 4.92
C ARG A 137 -10.36 -10.85 5.70
N GLU A 138 -10.72 -10.38 6.89
CA GLU A 138 -9.78 -9.81 7.85
C GLU A 138 -9.10 -10.95 8.62
N LEU A 139 -7.77 -10.93 8.69
CA LEU A 139 -6.99 -11.89 9.47
C LEU A 139 -6.38 -11.19 10.66
N ARG A 140 -6.65 -11.70 11.87
CA ARG A 140 -5.97 -11.27 13.10
C ARG A 140 -4.73 -12.14 13.28
N LEU A 141 -3.56 -11.56 13.05
CA LEU A 141 -2.29 -12.21 13.30
C LEU A 141 -1.96 -12.21 14.79
N VAL A 142 -1.03 -13.09 15.20
CA VAL A 142 -0.44 -13.05 16.55
C VAL A 142 0.22 -11.67 16.74
N PRO A 143 0.07 -11.03 17.91
CA PRO A 143 0.78 -9.77 18.18
C PRO A 143 2.30 -9.97 18.12
N SER A 144 3.03 -8.87 18.04
CA SER A 144 4.49 -8.89 18.18
C SER A 144 4.88 -9.60 19.48
N LEU A 145 5.74 -10.62 19.38
CA LEU A 145 6.30 -11.31 20.53
C LEU A 145 7.70 -10.77 20.80
N GLU A 146 7.94 -10.32 22.02
CA GLU A 146 9.18 -9.65 22.41
C GLU A 146 9.94 -10.50 23.41
N TYR A 147 11.20 -10.84 23.07
CA TYR A 147 12.13 -11.48 23.98
C TYR A 147 13.04 -10.40 24.59
N ILE A 148 12.76 -10.05 25.84
CA ILE A 148 13.46 -8.97 26.55
C ILE A 148 14.81 -9.49 27.05
N TYR A 149 15.89 -9.04 26.40
CA TYR A 149 17.26 -9.38 26.78
C TYR A 149 17.89 -8.38 27.77
N ASP A 150 17.46 -7.12 27.71
CA ASP A 150 17.83 -6.04 28.64
C ASP A 150 16.54 -5.38 29.13
N SER A 151 16.18 -5.64 30.38
CA SER A 151 14.94 -5.13 30.96
C SER A 151 14.96 -3.62 31.13
N THR A 152 16.11 -3.02 31.44
CA THR A 152 16.21 -1.59 31.73
C THR A 152 16.03 -0.79 30.45
N ALA A 153 16.81 -1.11 29.42
CA ALA A 153 16.71 -0.44 28.12
C ALA A 153 15.31 -0.60 27.50
N TYR A 154 14.68 -1.76 27.69
CA TYR A 154 13.33 -2.00 27.19
C TYR A 154 12.28 -1.13 27.89
N GLN A 155 12.37 -0.92 29.21
CA GLN A 155 11.44 -0.02 29.90
C GLN A 155 11.67 1.45 29.51
N GLU A 156 12.92 1.87 29.33
CA GLU A 156 13.25 3.23 28.85
C GLU A 156 12.67 3.49 27.46
N TRP A 157 12.84 2.53 26.53
CA TRP A 157 12.24 2.64 25.20
C TRP A 157 10.72 2.68 25.25
N LYS A 158 10.06 1.80 26.02
CA LYS A 158 8.60 1.82 26.14
C LYS A 158 8.07 3.13 26.70
N ALA A 159 8.73 3.70 27.70
CA ALA A 159 8.36 5.02 28.23
C ALA A 159 8.46 6.11 27.15
N SER A 160 9.43 6.01 26.23
CA SER A 160 9.58 6.97 25.11
C SER A 160 8.54 6.83 23.98
N GLU A 161 7.84 5.69 23.88
CA GLU A 161 6.76 5.50 22.89
C GLU A 161 5.37 5.91 23.42
N GLU A 162 5.21 6.04 24.75
CA GLU A 162 3.95 6.47 25.39
C GLU A 162 3.80 8.00 25.51
N GLU A 163 4.87 8.77 25.24
CA GLU A 163 4.87 10.26 25.11
C GLU A 163 4.58 10.74 23.68
#